data_AF-A0A4Q4SU26-F1
#
_entry.id   AF-A0A4Q4SU26-F1
#
_cell.length_a   1.000
_cell.length_b   1.000
_cell.length_c   1.000
_cell.angle_alpha   90.00
_cell.angle_beta   90.00
_cell.angle_gamma   90.00
#
_symmetry.space_group_name_H-M   'P 1'
#
loop_
_entity.id
_entity.type
_entity.pdbx_description
1 polymer ?
#
loop_
_entity_poly.entity_id
_entity_poly.type
_entity_poly.pdbx_seq_one_letter_code
_entity_poly.pdbx_strand_id
1 'polypeptide(L)'
;MPALPRTLLLGALALPLAAQGLHLPPVGPAARQDEPARACAPVPSPSQFPGWQDLPLQTTTPDPFLPLAYTTLDNANGSSAADFARAVMEGRAPGRVASPDEWYRCRRPEILRLLQEYQYGYYPDRAGETDRALLRHPGAARRRQRREPGTRRH
;
A
#
# COMPACT_ATOMS: atom_id res chain seq x y z
N MET A 1 69.87 -5.47 -29.39
CA MET A 1 68.85 -4.98 -30.34
C MET A 1 68.50 -6.11 -31.28
N PRO A 2 67.25 -6.61 -31.23
CA PRO A 2 66.54 -6.94 -32.47
C PRO A 2 65.16 -6.27 -32.51
N ALA A 3 64.86 -5.67 -33.66
CA ALA A 3 63.59 -5.12 -34.06
C ALA A 3 62.70 -6.22 -34.69
N LEU A 4 61.37 -6.04 -34.64
CA LEU A 4 60.30 -6.51 -35.55
C LEU A 4 58.93 -6.46 -34.80
N PRO A 5 57.76 -6.47 -35.47
CA PRO A 5 57.19 -5.38 -36.24
C PRO A 5 55.82 -4.90 -35.69
N ARG A 6 55.48 -3.65 -35.99
CA ARG A 6 54.19 -3.00 -35.66
C ARG A 6 53.12 -3.44 -36.67
N THR A 7 52.19 -4.30 -36.24
CA THR A 7 51.02 -4.66 -37.04
C THR A 7 49.91 -3.64 -36.79
N LEU A 8 49.66 -2.78 -37.78
CA LEU A 8 48.50 -1.89 -37.85
C LEU A 8 47.29 -2.70 -38.34
N LEU A 9 46.30 -2.89 -37.46
CA LEU A 9 44.99 -3.40 -37.82
C LEU A 9 44.01 -2.23 -37.89
N LEU A 10 43.78 -1.73 -39.11
CA LEU A 10 42.62 -0.88 -39.42
C LEU A 10 41.38 -1.79 -39.48
N GLY A 11 40.62 -1.82 -38.39
CA GLY A 11 39.28 -2.42 -38.36
C GLY A 11 38.23 -1.34 -38.64
N ALA A 12 37.70 -1.31 -39.86
CA ALA A 12 36.54 -0.52 -40.22
C ALA A 12 35.27 -1.11 -39.56
N LEU A 13 34.81 -0.50 -38.47
CA LEU A 13 33.50 -0.80 -37.88
C LEU A 13 32.42 -0.04 -38.67
N ALA A 14 31.83 -0.73 -39.64
CA ALA A 14 30.59 -0.29 -40.27
C ALA A 14 29.45 -0.33 -39.23
N LEU A 15 28.86 0.82 -38.93
CA LEU A 15 27.65 0.92 -38.11
C LEU A 15 26.45 0.35 -38.89
N PRO A 16 25.71 -0.64 -38.39
CA PRO A 16 24.37 -0.90 -38.86
C PRO A 16 23.45 0.18 -38.27
N LEU A 17 22.96 1.07 -39.14
CA LEU A 17 21.87 1.99 -38.85
C LEU A 17 20.57 1.17 -38.71
N ALA A 18 20.34 0.58 -37.54
CA ALA A 18 19.09 -0.10 -37.25
C ALA A 18 18.00 0.96 -37.10
N ALA A 19 17.13 1.07 -38.10
CA ALA A 19 15.88 1.79 -38.03
C ALA A 19 15.02 1.16 -36.91
N GLN A 20 15.02 1.79 -35.75
CA GLN A 20 14.09 1.45 -34.67
C GLN A 20 12.71 1.96 -35.07
N GLY A 21 11.94 1.08 -35.71
CA GLY A 21 10.50 1.25 -35.80
C GLY A 21 9.95 1.38 -34.38
N LEU A 22 9.13 2.41 -34.15
CA LEU A 22 8.35 2.60 -32.94
C LEU A 22 7.42 1.39 -32.76
N HIS A 23 7.92 0.36 -32.07
CA HIS A 23 7.11 -0.75 -31.59
C HIS A 23 6.33 -0.23 -30.38
N LEU A 24 5.17 0.38 -30.65
CA LEU A 24 4.16 0.59 -29.64
C LEU A 24 3.85 -0.78 -29.02
N PRO A 25 4.03 -0.96 -27.70
CA PRO A 25 3.65 -2.22 -27.07
C PRO A 25 2.16 -2.44 -27.31
N PRO A 26 1.73 -3.67 -27.66
CA PRO A 26 0.32 -3.95 -27.78
C PRO A 26 -0.36 -3.64 -26.46
N VAL A 27 -1.33 -2.72 -26.48
CA VAL A 27 -2.34 -2.56 -25.43
C VAL A 27 -3.26 -3.78 -25.50
N GLY A 28 -2.72 -4.94 -25.14
CA GLY A 28 -3.48 -6.13 -24.84
C GLY A 28 -3.84 -6.12 -23.35
N PRO A 29 -4.88 -6.84 -22.92
CA PRO A 29 -5.07 -7.11 -21.50
C PRO A 29 -3.77 -7.75 -21.01
N ALA A 30 -3.11 -7.08 -20.05
CA ALA A 30 -1.94 -7.63 -19.38
C ALA A 30 -2.26 -9.08 -19.04
N ALA A 31 -1.43 -10.00 -19.53
CA ALA A 31 -1.54 -11.40 -19.17
C ALA A 31 -1.59 -11.43 -17.65
N ARG A 32 -2.77 -11.70 -17.08
CA ARG A 32 -2.91 -12.11 -15.70
C ARG A 32 -2.08 -13.38 -15.65
N GLN A 33 -0.85 -13.23 -15.18
CA GLN A 33 -0.17 -14.37 -14.61
C GLN A 33 -1.11 -14.77 -13.48
N ASP A 34 -1.84 -15.87 -13.70
CA ASP A 34 -2.53 -16.60 -12.65
C ASP A 34 -1.44 -17.14 -11.70
N GLU A 35 -0.78 -16.22 -10.99
CA GLU A 35 0.01 -16.56 -9.82
C GLU A 35 -1.01 -17.14 -8.84
N PRO A 36 -0.81 -18.37 -8.33
CA PRO A 36 -1.71 -18.94 -7.34
C PRO A 36 -1.89 -17.90 -6.25
N ALA A 37 -3.15 -17.57 -5.92
CA ALA A 37 -3.50 -16.50 -4.99
C ALA A 37 -2.56 -16.55 -3.78
N ARG A 38 -1.56 -15.66 -3.77
CA ARG A 38 -0.49 -15.71 -2.79
C ARG A 38 -1.13 -15.57 -1.42
N ALA A 39 -0.84 -16.54 -0.54
CA ALA A 39 -1.31 -16.44 0.83
C ALA A 39 -0.76 -15.14 1.43
N CYS A 40 -1.62 -14.39 2.12
CA CYS A 40 -1.18 -13.16 2.79
C CYS A 40 -0.04 -13.47 3.76
N ALA A 41 0.91 -12.53 3.86
CA ALA A 41 1.90 -12.58 4.92
C ALA A 41 1.21 -12.67 6.29
N PRO A 42 1.71 -13.50 7.22
CA PRO A 42 1.09 -13.64 8.54
C PRO A 42 1.18 -12.32 9.30
N VAL A 43 0.03 -11.84 9.80
CA VAL A 43 -0.02 -10.69 10.70
C VAL A 43 0.02 -11.19 12.14
N PRO A 44 0.94 -10.68 12.98
CA PRO A 44 1.02 -11.10 14.38
C PRO A 44 -0.29 -10.86 15.14
N SER A 45 -0.53 -11.69 16.17
CA SER A 45 -1.57 -11.37 17.16
C SER A 45 -1.13 -10.18 18.04
N PRO A 46 -2.03 -9.47 18.74
CA PRO A 46 -1.72 -8.25 19.47
C PRO A 46 -0.53 -8.38 20.44
N SER A 47 -0.43 -9.51 21.14
CA SER A 47 0.68 -9.79 22.07
C SER A 47 1.98 -10.23 21.41
N GLN A 48 2.02 -10.34 20.08
CA GLN A 48 3.14 -10.82 19.28
C GLN A 48 3.65 -9.77 18.29
N PHE A 49 3.12 -8.54 18.34
CA PHE A 49 3.67 -7.47 17.53
C PHE A 49 5.13 -7.18 17.92
N PRO A 50 6.01 -6.98 16.93
CA PRO A 50 7.43 -6.72 17.19
C PRO A 50 7.62 -5.46 18.05
N GLY A 51 8.62 -5.46 18.91
CA GLY A 51 9.04 -4.25 19.59
C GLY A 51 9.72 -3.27 18.62
N TRP A 52 9.90 -2.02 19.05
CA TRP A 52 10.69 -1.04 18.29
C TRP A 52 12.14 -1.52 18.04
N GLN A 53 12.65 -2.42 18.89
CA GLN A 53 13.99 -3.00 18.78
C GLN A 53 14.10 -4.05 17.66
N ASP A 54 12.99 -4.67 17.27
CA ASP A 54 12.95 -5.73 16.26
C ASP A 54 12.77 -5.17 14.83
N LEU A 55 12.51 -3.86 14.74
CA LEU A 55 12.33 -3.13 13.50
C LEU A 55 13.61 -2.39 13.11
N PRO A 56 13.93 -2.30 11.81
CA PRO A 56 15.07 -1.53 11.34
C PRO A 56 14.89 -0.06 11.71
N LEU A 57 15.98 0.61 12.07
CA LEU A 57 15.96 2.06 12.27
C LEU A 57 15.73 2.74 10.91
N GLN A 58 14.57 3.34 10.74
CA GLN A 58 14.18 4.02 9.50
C GLN A 58 14.24 5.54 9.69
N THR A 59 14.91 6.24 8.77
CA THR A 59 14.94 7.72 8.72
C THR A 59 13.88 8.31 7.77
N THR A 60 13.13 7.45 7.10
CA THR A 60 12.06 7.80 6.16
C THR A 60 10.76 7.14 6.60
N THR A 61 9.66 7.50 5.94
CA THR A 61 8.36 6.88 6.16
C THR A 61 8.43 5.36 5.88
N PRO A 62 7.77 4.52 6.71
CA PRO A 62 7.66 3.10 6.45
C PRO A 62 7.06 2.80 5.08
N ASP A 63 7.58 1.78 4.41
CA ASP A 63 7.14 1.36 3.10
C ASP A 63 5.70 0.80 3.15
N PRO A 64 4.72 1.44 2.50
CA PRO A 64 3.34 0.97 2.52
C PRO A 64 3.17 -0.37 1.79
N PHE A 65 4.09 -0.77 0.91
CA PHE A 65 3.96 -1.98 0.10
C PHE A 65 4.73 -3.17 0.64
N LEU A 66 5.43 -3.03 1.77
CA LEU A 66 6.18 -4.13 2.37
C LEU A 66 5.48 -4.63 3.65
N PRO A 67 4.94 -5.85 3.67
CA PRO A 67 4.34 -6.47 4.85
C PRO A 67 5.27 -6.48 6.06
N LEU A 68 4.70 -6.39 7.26
CA LEU A 68 5.43 -6.35 8.54
C LEU A 68 6.35 -7.58 8.70
N ALA A 69 5.83 -8.75 8.31
CA ALA A 69 6.56 -10.01 8.34
C ALA A 69 7.86 -10.00 7.50
N TYR A 70 8.07 -9.00 6.63
CA TYR A 70 9.28 -8.82 5.83
C TYR A 70 10.02 -7.52 6.17
N THR A 71 9.65 -6.87 7.28
CA THR A 71 10.33 -5.67 7.78
C THR A 71 11.12 -5.93 9.06
N THR A 72 10.91 -7.04 9.76
CA THR A 72 11.59 -7.34 11.02
C THR A 72 13.00 -7.88 10.79
N LEU A 73 13.93 -7.59 11.70
CA LEU A 73 15.36 -7.86 11.52
C LEU A 73 15.72 -9.36 11.45
N ASP A 74 14.86 -10.24 11.95
CA ASP A 74 14.97 -11.70 11.82
C ASP A 74 14.84 -12.19 10.37
N ASN A 75 14.27 -11.37 9.47
CA ASN A 75 14.16 -11.67 8.04
C ASN A 75 15.43 -11.35 7.24
N ALA A 76 16.52 -10.95 7.88
CA ALA A 76 17.76 -10.61 7.18
C ALA A 76 18.36 -11.79 6.39
N ASN A 77 17.93 -13.04 6.66
CA ASN A 77 18.27 -14.26 5.90
C ASN A 77 19.78 -14.39 5.60
N GLY A 78 20.62 -14.17 6.62
CA GLY A 78 22.09 -14.23 6.52
C GLY A 78 22.76 -12.93 6.06
N SER A 79 21.99 -11.92 5.66
CA SER A 79 22.48 -10.55 5.43
C SER A 79 22.75 -9.85 6.77
N SER A 80 23.64 -8.86 6.78
CA SER A 80 23.77 -8.00 7.96
C SER A 80 22.45 -7.23 8.19
N ALA A 81 22.09 -6.97 9.44
CA ALA A 81 20.91 -6.17 9.78
C ALA A 81 20.94 -4.78 9.10
N ALA A 82 22.13 -4.20 8.96
CA ALA A 82 22.34 -2.92 8.29
C ALA A 82 22.08 -2.98 6.78
N ASP A 83 22.49 -4.06 6.09
CA ASP A 83 22.23 -4.24 4.66
C ASP A 83 20.77 -4.57 4.38
N PHE A 84 20.15 -5.37 5.24
CA PHE A 84 18.70 -5.63 5.18
C PHE A 84 17.90 -4.34 5.37
N ALA A 85 18.22 -3.56 6.41
CA ALA A 85 17.57 -2.27 6.65
C ALA A 85 17.71 -1.34 5.43
N ARG A 86 18.89 -1.30 4.80
CA ARG A 86 19.10 -0.53 3.57
C ARG A 86 18.20 -1.02 2.43
N ALA A 87 18.13 -2.33 2.21
CA ALA A 87 17.28 -2.91 1.17
C ALA A 87 15.78 -2.62 1.37
N VAL A 88 15.31 -2.62 2.63
CA VAL A 88 13.93 -2.21 2.98
C VAL A 88 13.71 -0.75 2.59
N MET A 89 14.61 0.14 3.00
CA MET A 89 14.51 1.58 2.75
C MET A 89 14.63 1.95 1.26
N GLU A 90 15.37 1.15 0.49
CA GLU A 90 15.50 1.30 -0.96
C GLU A 90 14.39 0.59 -1.74
N GLY A 91 13.44 -0.05 -1.06
CA GLY A 91 12.32 -0.76 -1.69
C GLY A 91 12.72 -2.02 -2.46
N ARG A 92 13.90 -2.59 -2.16
CA ARG A 92 14.43 -3.82 -2.78
C ARG A 92 14.16 -5.08 -1.97
N ALA A 93 13.56 -4.96 -0.78
CA ALA A 93 13.20 -6.09 0.04
C ALA A 93 12.19 -7.01 -0.70
N PRO A 94 12.28 -8.35 -0.54
CA PRO A 94 11.34 -9.29 -1.14
C PRO A 94 9.98 -9.23 -0.45
N GLY A 95 8.96 -9.88 -1.04
CA GLY A 95 7.63 -10.01 -0.43
C GLY A 95 6.77 -8.74 -0.50
N ARG A 96 7.13 -7.79 -1.37
CA ARG A 96 6.35 -6.58 -1.61
C ARG A 96 5.05 -6.89 -2.33
N VAL A 97 4.02 -6.13 -1.96
CA VAL A 97 2.70 -6.16 -2.59
C VAL A 97 2.81 -5.70 -4.03
N ALA A 98 2.41 -6.55 -4.96
CA ALA A 98 2.57 -6.31 -6.39
C ALA A 98 1.25 -6.05 -7.13
N SER A 99 0.10 -6.30 -6.49
CA SER A 99 -1.21 -6.18 -7.13
C SER A 99 -2.26 -5.48 -6.26
N PRO A 100 -3.30 -4.86 -6.89
CA PRO A 100 -4.42 -4.28 -6.15
C PRO A 100 -5.19 -5.31 -5.30
N ASP A 101 -5.36 -6.54 -5.78
CA ASP A 101 -6.06 -7.59 -5.02
C ASP A 101 -5.30 -7.92 -3.72
N GLU A 102 -3.98 -8.08 -3.81
CA GLU A 102 -3.11 -8.29 -2.65
C GLU A 102 -3.12 -7.10 -1.69
N TRP A 103 -3.16 -5.87 -2.22
CA TRP A 103 -3.32 -4.67 -1.38
C TRP A 103 -4.60 -4.72 -0.55
N TYR A 104 -5.75 -4.96 -1.18
CA TYR A 104 -7.04 -4.95 -0.48
C TYR A 104 -7.22 -6.15 0.44
N ARG A 105 -6.73 -7.31 0.03
CA ARG A 105 -6.89 -8.57 0.77
C ARG A 105 -5.92 -8.68 1.94
N CYS A 106 -4.66 -8.28 1.76
CA CYS A 106 -3.59 -8.56 2.70
C CYS A 106 -3.05 -7.29 3.37
N ARG A 107 -2.62 -6.30 2.58
CA ARG A 107 -1.83 -5.19 3.14
C ARG A 107 -2.67 -4.14 3.85
N ARG A 108 -3.83 -3.79 3.30
CA ARG A 108 -4.75 -2.82 3.92
C ARG A 108 -5.20 -3.25 5.33
N PRO A 109 -5.70 -4.48 5.56
CA PRO A 109 -6.09 -4.90 6.90
C PRO A 109 -4.89 -4.98 7.87
N GLU A 110 -3.71 -5.35 7.38
CA GLU A 110 -2.48 -5.35 8.18
C GLU A 110 -2.11 -3.93 8.67
N ILE A 111 -2.10 -2.93 7.78
CA ILE A 111 -1.81 -1.52 8.15
C ILE A 111 -2.82 -1.03 9.18
N LEU A 112 -4.11 -1.34 9.02
CA LEU A 112 -5.12 -0.97 10.00
C LEU A 112 -4.82 -1.57 11.37
N ARG A 113 -4.38 -2.84 11.42
CA ARG A 113 -4.02 -3.49 12.69
C ARG A 113 -2.76 -2.89 13.31
N LEU A 114 -1.76 -2.54 12.51
CA LEU A 114 -0.56 -1.82 12.96
C LEU A 114 -0.92 -0.48 13.61
N LEU A 115 -1.80 0.29 12.97
CA LEU A 115 -2.23 1.59 13.49
C LEU A 115 -3.03 1.44 14.79
N GLN A 116 -3.85 0.39 14.91
CA GLN A 116 -4.56 0.09 16.14
C GLN A 116 -3.58 -0.30 17.26
N GLU A 117 -2.58 -1.13 16.96
CA GLU A 117 -1.62 -1.59 17.96
C GLU A 117 -0.71 -0.47 18.47
N TYR A 118 -0.12 0.32 17.57
CA TYR A 118 0.91 1.29 17.96
C TYR A 118 0.41 2.71 18.23
N GLN A 119 -0.76 3.12 17.71
CA GLN A 119 -1.15 4.54 17.72
C GLN A 119 -2.53 4.83 18.28
N TYR A 120 -3.56 4.08 17.88
CA TYR A 120 -4.95 4.48 18.13
C TYR A 120 -5.69 3.58 19.13
N GLY A 121 -5.15 2.42 19.47
CA GLY A 121 -5.87 1.39 20.22
C GLY A 121 -6.89 0.64 19.36
N TYR A 122 -7.59 -0.31 19.98
CA TYR A 122 -8.54 -1.19 19.28
C TYR A 122 -9.80 -0.45 18.84
N TYR A 123 -10.13 -0.52 17.54
CA TYR A 123 -11.39 -0.01 17.01
C TYR A 123 -12.43 -1.14 16.96
N PRO A 124 -13.53 -1.06 17.73
CA PRO A 124 -14.52 -2.12 17.75
C PRO A 124 -15.22 -2.27 16.41
N ASP A 125 -15.63 -3.51 16.10
CA ASP A 125 -16.41 -3.78 14.90
C ASP A 125 -17.77 -3.09 15.00
N ARG A 126 -18.08 -2.33 13.95
CA ARG A 126 -19.33 -1.58 13.78
C ARG A 126 -20.48 -2.48 13.35
N ALA A 127 -20.25 -3.75 13.04
CA ALA A 127 -21.28 -4.68 12.56
C ALA A 127 -22.47 -4.85 13.52
N GLY A 128 -22.30 -4.54 14.81
CA GLY A 128 -23.38 -4.52 15.81
C GLY A 128 -24.02 -3.15 16.05
N GLU A 129 -23.48 -2.06 15.51
CA GLU A 129 -24.01 -0.71 15.72
C GLU A 129 -25.27 -0.50 14.87
N THR A 130 -26.40 -0.31 15.54
CA THR A 130 -27.66 0.04 14.87
C THR A 130 -27.80 1.57 14.84
N ASP A 131 -27.30 2.21 13.80
CA ASP A 131 -27.42 3.65 13.63
C ASP A 131 -28.87 4.05 13.29
N ARG A 132 -29.63 4.51 14.30
CA ARG A 132 -30.96 5.11 14.08
C ARG A 132 -30.80 6.56 13.62
N ALA A 133 -30.73 6.78 12.31
CA ALA A 133 -30.87 8.11 11.72
C ALA A 133 -32.33 8.59 11.81
N LEU A 134 -32.61 9.57 12.68
CA LEU A 134 -33.91 10.24 12.71
C LEU A 134 -33.96 11.31 11.60
N LEU A 135 -34.71 11.04 10.53
CA LEU A 135 -34.99 12.04 9.51
C LEU A 135 -35.92 13.12 10.10
N ARG A 136 -35.35 14.24 10.52
CA ARG A 136 -36.13 15.38 11.03
C ARG A 136 -36.77 16.09 9.83
N HIS A 137 -38.03 15.76 9.52
CA HIS A 137 -38.79 16.47 8.49
C HIS A 137 -39.01 17.94 8.89
N PRO A 138 -38.52 18.93 8.11
CA PRO A 138 -38.84 20.34 8.32
C PRO A 138 -40.23 20.63 7.73
N GLY A 139 -41.30 20.33 8.48
CA GLY A 139 -42.64 20.49 7.90
C GLY A 139 -43.85 20.41 8.81
N ALA A 140 -43.68 20.25 10.13
CA ALA A 140 -44.81 20.37 11.05
C ALA A 140 -45.14 21.86 11.25
N ALA A 141 -45.78 22.45 10.24
CA ALA A 141 -46.37 23.77 10.30
C ALA A 141 -47.31 23.82 11.52
N ARG A 142 -46.92 24.61 12.54
CA ARG A 142 -47.80 25.02 13.63
C ARG A 142 -49.04 25.64 13.01
N ARG A 143 -50.15 24.91 12.98
CA ARG A 143 -51.49 25.49 12.78
C ARG A 143 -51.67 26.56 13.86
N ARG A 144 -51.44 27.82 13.50
CA ARG A 144 -51.88 28.98 14.28
C ARG A 144 -53.39 28.81 14.44
N GLN A 145 -53.83 28.53 15.66
CA GLN A 145 -55.23 28.73 16.04
C GLN A 145 -55.53 30.21 15.87
N ARG A 146 -56.10 30.55 14.72
CA ARG A 146 -56.66 31.87 14.43
C ARG A 146 -57.89 31.98 15.34
N ARG A 147 -57.74 32.64 16.48
CA ARG A 147 -58.88 33.05 17.31
C ARG A 147 -59.71 34.03 16.48
N GLU A 148 -60.91 33.59 16.09
CA GLU A 148 -61.95 34.43 15.49
C GLU A 148 -62.36 35.55 16.48
N PRO A 149 -62.49 36.81 16.04
CA PRO A 149 -63.05 37.88 16.84
C PRO A 149 -64.54 38.09 16.54
N GLY A 150 -65.36 38.19 17.60
CA GLY A 150 -66.76 38.62 17.54
C GLY A 150 -67.71 37.59 18.14
N THR A 151 -68.64 37.93 19.02
CA THR A 151 -69.59 39.01 18.83
C THR A 151 -70.15 39.48 20.18
N ARG A 152 -70.12 40.80 20.39
CA ARG A 152 -70.79 41.55 21.46
C ARG A 152 -72.27 41.72 21.10
N ARG A 153 -73.20 41.21 21.91
CA ARG A 153 -74.63 41.63 22.06
C ARG A 153 -75.14 40.94 23.34
N HIS A 154 -75.92 41.52 24.24
CA HIS A 154 -76.38 42.89 24.50
C HIS A 154 -76.53 42.98 26.03
#